data_AF-A0A5S6QM11-F1
#
_entry.id   AF-A0A5S6QM11-F1
#
_cell.length_a   1.000
_cell.length_b   1.000
_cell.length_c   1.000
_cell.angle_alpha   90.00
_cell.angle_beta   90.00
_cell.angle_gamma   90.00
#
_symmetry.space_group_name_H-M   'P 1'
#
loop_
_entity.id
_entity.type
_entity.pdbx_description
1 polymer ?
#
loop_
_entity_poly.entity_id
_entity_poly.type
_entity_poly.pdbx_seq_one_letter_code
_entity_poly.pdbx_strand_id
1 'polypeptide(L)'
;MEVASLPVVVHVFGTLAAFYLSPYYLSPITWLFARATVRRDREEKKIQKRIEIVKKELQEIQMIDQFAEYARTKREFDVLRVRIKQIEDKYQSKLLDQENLCTIIFYAVMLFAIAHCVYKYYGLPILQFPATWFAPFNFILSFPGTRSTAEIAYVSVSFIVGLTLCLTKITSLSYVHL
;
A
#
# COMPACT_ATOMS: atom_id res chain seq x y z
N MET A 1 30.21 4.25 -27.28
CA MET A 1 28.78 4.31 -26.93
C MET A 1 28.55 5.65 -26.24
N GLU A 2 27.59 6.45 -26.69
CA GLU A 2 27.23 7.68 -25.98
C GLU A 2 26.59 7.32 -24.64
N VAL A 3 27.06 7.98 -23.58
CA VAL A 3 26.52 7.83 -22.22
C VAL A 3 25.14 8.49 -22.18
N ALA A 4 24.21 7.94 -21.39
CA ALA A 4 22.90 8.55 -21.19
C ALA A 4 23.04 10.02 -20.76
N SER A 5 22.24 10.90 -21.37
CA SER A 5 22.21 12.31 -21.00
C SER A 5 21.66 12.49 -19.58
N LEU A 6 22.12 13.52 -18.87
CA LEU A 6 21.65 13.90 -17.53
C LEU A 6 20.12 13.80 -17.33
N PRO A 7 19.25 14.31 -18.23
CA PRO A 7 17.80 14.19 -18.03
C PRO A 7 17.28 12.76 -18.05
N VAL A 8 17.91 11.86 -18.82
CA VAL A 8 17.55 10.44 -18.86
C VAL A 8 17.90 9.77 -17.54
N VAL A 9 19.09 10.04 -17.03
CA VAL A 9 19.54 9.54 -15.73
C VAL A 9 18.58 10.00 -14.63
N VAL A 10 18.26 11.30 -14.57
CA VAL A 10 17.32 11.85 -13.57
C VAL A 10 15.94 11.21 -13.69
N HIS A 11 15.43 11.00 -14.91
CA HIS A 11 14.14 10.38 -15.12
C HIS A 11 14.11 8.92 -14.64
N VAL A 12 15.12 8.12 -14.97
CA VAL A 12 15.21 6.70 -14.55
C VAL A 12 15.39 6.58 -13.03
N PHE A 13 16.30 7.35 -12.43
CA PHE A 13 16.46 7.35 -10.97
C PHE A 13 15.22 7.89 -10.26
N GLY A 14 14.53 8.88 -10.84
CA GLY A 14 13.28 9.41 -10.30
C GLY A 14 12.15 8.38 -10.28
N THR A 15 11.94 7.62 -11.36
CA THR A 15 10.92 6.56 -11.40
C THR A 15 11.24 5.41 -10.45
N LEU A 16 12.52 5.05 -10.31
CA LEU A 16 12.98 4.02 -9.37
C LEU A 16 12.87 4.46 -7.92
N ALA A 17 13.25 5.71 -7.61
CA ALA A 17 13.12 6.28 -6.27
C ALA A 17 11.66 6.38 -5.86
N ALA A 18 10.77 6.79 -6.78
CA ALA A 18 9.34 6.76 -6.56
C ALA A 18 8.89 5.33 -6.21
N PHE A 19 9.25 4.32 -7.01
CA PHE A 19 8.86 2.94 -6.74
C PHE A 19 9.37 2.42 -5.37
N TYR A 20 10.62 2.74 -5.01
CA TYR A 20 11.18 2.36 -3.71
C TYR A 20 10.47 3.03 -2.53
N LEU A 21 10.09 4.30 -2.68
CA LEU A 21 9.36 5.05 -1.66
C LEU A 21 7.86 4.70 -1.59
N SER A 22 7.35 3.93 -2.56
CA SER A 22 5.94 3.54 -2.67
C SER A 22 5.26 3.10 -1.38
N PRO A 23 5.80 2.17 -0.57
CA PRO A 23 5.13 1.75 0.67
C PRO A 23 4.92 2.89 1.66
N TYR A 24 5.78 3.93 1.67
CA TYR A 24 5.69 5.02 2.63
C TYR A 24 4.54 5.99 2.32
N TYR A 25 4.29 6.29 1.04
CA TYR A 25 3.24 7.23 0.65
C TYR A 25 1.92 6.55 0.26
N LEU A 26 1.92 5.25 -0.11
CA LEU A 26 0.69 4.52 -0.43
C LEU A 26 -0.26 4.41 0.75
N SER A 27 0.24 4.10 1.96
CA SER A 27 -0.59 3.93 3.16
C SER A 27 -1.43 5.18 3.49
N PRO A 28 -0.87 6.40 3.61
CA PRO A 28 -1.67 7.58 3.90
C PRO A 28 -2.62 7.97 2.75
N ILE A 29 -2.22 7.76 1.49
CA ILE A 29 -3.05 8.10 0.33
C ILE A 29 -4.26 7.16 0.22
N THR A 30 -4.03 5.86 0.36
CA THR A 30 -5.10 4.84 0.31
C THR A 30 -6.07 5.00 1.46
N TRP A 31 -5.59 5.29 2.67
CA TRP A 31 -6.42 5.59 3.83
C TRP A 31 -7.30 6.83 3.61
N LEU A 32 -6.72 7.94 3.10
CA LEU A 32 -7.46 9.15 2.78
C LEU A 32 -8.55 8.87 1.73
N PHE A 33 -8.20 8.10 0.69
CA PHE A 33 -9.13 7.75 -0.38
C PHE A 33 -10.25 6.85 0.11
N ALA A 34 -9.94 5.78 0.85
CA ALA A 34 -10.91 4.86 1.42
C ALA A 34 -11.87 5.57 2.38
N ARG A 35 -11.36 6.48 3.21
CA ARG A 35 -12.19 7.30 4.09
C ARG A 35 -13.09 8.28 3.34
N ALA A 36 -12.63 8.82 2.22
CA ALA A 36 -13.42 9.74 1.39
C ALA A 36 -14.54 9.03 0.62
N THR A 37 -14.30 7.80 0.15
CA THR A 37 -15.27 7.01 -0.63
C THR A 37 -16.25 6.26 0.24
N VAL A 38 -15.80 5.66 1.35
CA VAL A 38 -16.66 4.87 2.25
C VAL A 38 -17.39 5.80 3.22
N ARG A 39 -18.63 6.16 2.84
CA ARG A 39 -19.52 6.95 3.70
C ARG A 39 -20.00 6.11 4.89
N ARG A 40 -19.97 6.70 6.09
CA ARG A 40 -20.67 6.16 7.25
C ARG A 40 -22.18 6.10 6.96
N ASP A 41 -22.78 4.98 7.32
CA ASP A 41 -24.20 4.75 7.08
C ASP A 41 -25.06 5.67 7.94
N ARG A 42 -26.17 6.19 7.39
CA ARG A 42 -27.19 6.89 8.20
C ARG A 42 -27.82 5.94 9.21
N GLU A 43 -27.86 4.65 8.93
CA GLU A 43 -28.38 3.62 9.83
C GLU A 43 -27.53 3.46 11.11
N GLU A 44 -26.21 3.57 11.00
CA GLU A 44 -25.29 3.52 12.15
C GLU A 44 -25.66 4.60 13.17
N LYS A 45 -25.85 5.84 12.70
CA LYS A 45 -26.25 6.97 13.55
C LYS A 45 -27.62 6.77 14.20
N LYS A 46 -28.57 6.13 13.50
CA LYS A 46 -29.89 5.81 14.05
C LYS A 46 -29.79 4.77 15.17
N ILE A 47 -28.98 3.72 14.97
CA ILE A 47 -28.77 2.67 15.97
C ILE A 47 -28.02 3.22 17.18
N GLN A 48 -27.01 4.08 17.00
CA GLN A 48 -26.33 4.76 18.11
C GLN A 48 -27.29 5.58 18.97
N LYS A 49 -28.20 6.35 18.34
CA LYS A 49 -29.25 7.09 19.07
C LYS A 49 -30.19 6.15 19.82
N ARG A 50 -30.61 5.05 19.19
CA ARG A 50 -31.46 4.02 19.82
C ARG A 50 -30.76 3.40 21.04
N ILE A 51 -29.46 3.10 20.94
CA ILE A 51 -28.64 2.59 22.06
C ILE A 51 -28.64 3.58 23.22
N GLU A 52 -28.48 4.88 22.94
CA GLU A 52 -28.47 5.90 23.99
C GLU A 52 -29.84 6.02 24.68
N ILE A 53 -30.94 5.93 23.94
CA ILE A 53 -32.30 5.95 24.48
C ILE A 53 -32.55 4.72 25.37
N VAL A 54 -32.32 3.51 24.87
CA VAL A 54 -32.53 2.26 25.63
C VAL A 54 -31.60 2.19 26.85
N LYS A 55 -30.41 2.79 26.78
CA LYS A 55 -29.52 2.92 27.93
C LYS A 55 -30.11 3.82 29.02
N LYS A 56 -30.80 4.91 28.67
CA LYS A 56 -31.48 5.79 29.64
C LYS A 56 -32.68 5.06 30.26
N GLU A 57 -33.48 4.37 29.46
CA GLU A 57 -34.59 3.53 29.95
C GLU A 57 -34.10 2.47 30.97
N LEU A 58 -32.98 1.81 30.68
CA LEU A 58 -32.34 0.86 31.62
C LEU A 58 -31.90 1.48 32.95
N GLN A 59 -31.59 2.77 32.97
CA GLN A 59 -31.20 3.50 34.19
C GLN A 59 -32.41 3.97 35.00
N GLU A 60 -33.55 4.20 34.35
CA GLU A 60 -34.80 4.62 34.99
C GLU A 60 -35.56 3.44 35.62
N ILE A 61 -35.45 2.23 35.04
CA ILE A 61 -36.12 1.02 35.55
C ILE A 61 -35.44 0.50 36.83
N GLN A 62 -36.23 0.33 37.89
CA GLN A 62 -35.74 -0.24 39.15
C GLN A 62 -35.60 -1.77 39.03
N MET A 63 -34.35 -2.24 38.98
CA MET A 63 -33.99 -3.63 38.65
C MET A 63 -34.63 -4.70 39.56
N ILE A 64 -34.88 -4.39 40.83
CA ILE A 64 -35.37 -5.35 41.84
C ILE A 64 -36.89 -5.55 41.71
N ASP A 65 -37.65 -4.46 41.61
CA ASP A 65 -39.12 -4.51 41.61
C ASP A 65 -39.69 -4.78 40.21
N GLN A 66 -38.96 -4.37 39.16
CA GLN A 66 -39.38 -4.49 37.75
C GLN A 66 -38.44 -5.40 36.95
N PHE A 67 -37.96 -6.50 37.55
CA PHE A 67 -36.97 -7.38 36.95
C PHE A 67 -37.34 -7.88 35.54
N ALA A 68 -38.61 -8.22 35.31
CA ALA A 68 -39.07 -8.70 34.00
C ALA A 68 -38.96 -7.63 32.90
N GLU A 69 -39.25 -6.38 33.24
CA GLU A 69 -39.14 -5.24 32.33
C GLU A 69 -37.66 -4.89 32.10
N TYR A 70 -36.87 -4.82 33.18
CA TYR A 70 -35.42 -4.65 33.12
C TYR A 70 -34.75 -5.68 32.20
N ALA A 71 -35.09 -6.97 32.36
CA ALA A 71 -34.53 -8.06 31.55
C ALA A 71 -34.88 -7.94 30.06
N ARG A 72 -36.08 -7.46 29.72
CA ARG A 72 -36.50 -7.22 28.33
C ARG A 72 -35.71 -6.07 27.71
N THR A 73 -35.65 -4.92 28.38
CA THR A 73 -34.90 -3.74 27.92
C THR A 73 -33.40 -4.03 27.83
N LYS A 74 -32.88 -4.84 28.76
CA LYS A 74 -31.49 -5.30 28.74
C LYS A 74 -31.18 -6.17 27.51
N ARG A 75 -32.07 -7.11 27.17
CA ARG A 75 -31.95 -7.90 25.93
C ARG A 75 -32.01 -7.02 24.70
N GLU A 76 -32.92 -6.05 24.65
CA GLU A 76 -32.98 -5.11 23.53
C GLU A 76 -31.66 -4.33 23.37
N PHE A 77 -31.12 -3.81 24.48
CA PHE A 77 -29.82 -3.15 24.49
C PHE A 77 -28.70 -4.05 23.96
N ASP A 78 -28.62 -5.30 24.43
CA ASP A 78 -27.58 -6.22 24.00
C ASP A 78 -27.72 -6.59 22.51
N VAL A 79 -28.95 -6.73 21.99
CA VAL A 79 -29.20 -6.93 20.55
C VAL A 79 -28.74 -5.72 19.72
N LEU A 80 -29.06 -4.50 20.16
CA LEU A 80 -28.61 -3.28 19.48
C LEU A 80 -27.08 -3.15 19.51
N ARG A 81 -26.44 -3.55 20.62
CA ARG A 81 -24.98 -3.57 20.76
C ARG A 81 -24.32 -4.57 19.82
N VAL A 82 -24.93 -5.73 19.58
CA VAL A 82 -24.42 -6.71 18.60
C VAL A 82 -24.57 -6.15 17.19
N ARG A 83 -25.71 -5.53 16.86
CA ARG A 83 -25.93 -4.93 15.53
C ARG A 83 -24.93 -3.84 15.20
N ILE A 84 -24.61 -2.94 16.13
CA ILE A 84 -23.63 -1.88 15.85
C ILE A 84 -22.22 -2.44 15.64
N LYS A 85 -21.82 -3.47 16.39
CA LYS A 85 -20.53 -4.15 16.15
C LYS A 85 -20.48 -4.78 14.75
N GLN A 86 -21.54 -5.46 14.32
CA GLN A 86 -21.61 -6.04 12.98
C GLN A 86 -21.52 -4.98 11.87
N ILE A 87 -22.06 -3.78 12.11
CA ILE A 87 -21.96 -2.66 11.15
C ILE A 87 -20.51 -2.14 11.11
N GLU A 88 -19.87 -1.99 12.26
CA GLU A 88 -18.46 -1.58 12.33
C GLU A 88 -17.55 -2.61 11.65
N ASP A 89 -17.73 -3.90 11.90
CA ASP A 89 -16.94 -4.96 11.26
C ASP A 89 -17.10 -4.94 9.74
N LYS A 90 -18.33 -4.74 9.24
CA LYS A 90 -18.61 -4.56 7.80
C LYS A 90 -18.02 -3.27 7.23
N TYR A 91 -17.91 -2.22 8.03
CA TYR A 91 -17.30 -0.96 7.62
C TYR A 91 -15.78 -1.10 7.51
N GLN A 92 -15.15 -1.73 8.50
CA GLN A 92 -13.72 -2.04 8.49
C GLN A 92 -13.35 -2.97 7.32
N SER A 93 -14.15 -4.00 7.05
CA SER A 93 -13.91 -4.88 5.89
C SER A 93 -14.00 -4.11 4.57
N LYS A 94 -15.00 -3.24 4.41
CA LYS A 94 -15.14 -2.40 3.21
C LYS A 94 -14.00 -1.41 3.03
N LEU A 95 -13.47 -0.85 4.12
CA LEU A 95 -12.29 0.01 4.08
C LEU A 95 -11.07 -0.76 3.58
N LEU A 96 -10.82 -1.94 4.16
CA LEU A 96 -9.70 -2.80 3.78
C LEU A 96 -9.79 -3.23 2.31
N ASP A 97 -11.00 -3.62 1.85
CA ASP A 97 -11.24 -3.98 0.45
C ASP A 97 -10.93 -2.82 -0.51
N GLN A 98 -11.31 -1.59 -0.14
CA GLN A 98 -11.03 -0.38 -0.93
C GLN A 98 -9.54 0.00 -0.93
N GLU A 99 -8.89 -0.08 0.23
CA GLU A 99 -7.44 0.17 0.36
C GLU A 99 -6.65 -0.83 -0.50
N ASN A 100 -7.02 -2.10 -0.45
CA ASN A 100 -6.39 -3.15 -1.25
C ASN A 100 -6.60 -2.92 -2.75
N LEU A 101 -7.83 -2.60 -3.17
CA LEU A 101 -8.14 -2.29 -4.58
C LEU A 101 -7.33 -1.09 -5.08
N CYS A 102 -7.24 -0.02 -4.29
CA CYS A 102 -6.46 1.18 -4.65
C CYS A 102 -4.96 0.85 -4.76
N THR A 103 -4.44 0.05 -3.83
CA THR A 103 -3.06 -0.43 -3.82
C THR A 103 -2.73 -1.23 -5.09
N ILE A 104 -3.61 -2.15 -5.49
CA ILE A 104 -3.44 -2.95 -6.72
C ILE A 104 -3.38 -2.06 -7.96
N ILE A 105 -4.30 -1.09 -8.09
CA ILE A 105 -4.32 -0.18 -9.24
C ILE A 105 -3.03 0.64 -9.30
N PHE A 106 -2.56 1.15 -8.16
CA PHE A 106 -1.35 1.97 -8.11
C PHE A 106 -0.10 1.17 -8.49
N TYR A 107 0.03 -0.07 -7.99
CA TYR A 107 1.13 -0.95 -8.38
C TYR A 107 1.07 -1.34 -9.87
N ALA A 108 -0.13 -1.51 -10.44
CA ALA A 108 -0.27 -1.74 -11.88
C ALA A 108 0.25 -0.55 -12.69
N VAL A 109 -0.14 0.68 -12.33
CA VAL A 109 0.35 1.91 -12.99
C VAL A 109 1.86 2.04 -12.88
N MET A 110 2.43 1.75 -11.71
CA MET A 110 3.89 1.74 -11.50
C MET A 110 4.59 0.69 -12.36
N LEU A 111 4.02 -0.51 -12.48
CA LEU A 111 4.56 -1.57 -13.34
C LEU A 111 4.61 -1.12 -14.81
N PHE A 112 3.54 -0.49 -15.30
CA PHE A 112 3.53 0.09 -16.66
C PHE A 112 4.56 1.20 -16.83
N ALA A 113 4.74 2.08 -15.84
CA ALA A 113 5.75 3.13 -15.89
C ALA A 113 7.18 2.56 -15.95
N ILE A 114 7.47 1.52 -15.17
CA ILE A 114 8.77 0.81 -15.20
C ILE A 114 8.96 0.12 -16.55
N ALA A 115 7.96 -0.62 -17.05
CA ALA A 115 8.04 -1.29 -18.35
C ALA A 115 8.28 -0.30 -19.49
N HIS A 116 7.58 0.85 -19.48
CA HIS A 116 7.79 1.93 -20.44
C HIS A 116 9.20 2.52 -20.34
N CYS A 117 9.73 2.71 -19.12
CA CYS A 117 11.08 3.18 -18.89
C CYS A 117 12.13 2.19 -19.44
N VAL A 118 11.97 0.89 -19.18
CA VAL A 118 12.85 -0.16 -19.70
C VAL A 118 12.79 -0.22 -21.23
N TYR A 119 11.60 -0.12 -21.83
CA TYR A 119 11.44 -0.12 -23.28
C TYR A 119 12.13 1.08 -23.94
N LYS A 120 11.93 2.29 -23.40
CA LYS A 120 12.46 3.53 -23.97
C LYS A 120 13.99 3.64 -23.86
N TYR A 121 14.57 3.14 -22.78
CA TYR A 121 16.01 3.24 -22.51
C TYR A 121 16.75 1.92 -22.70
N TYR A 122 16.14 0.95 -23.38
CA TYR A 122 16.74 -0.35 -23.63
C TYR A 122 18.08 -0.22 -24.38
N GLY A 123 19.14 -0.82 -23.84
CA GLY A 123 20.48 -0.78 -24.44
C GLY A 123 21.29 0.50 -24.21
N LEU A 124 20.76 1.51 -23.50
CA LEU A 124 21.52 2.70 -23.12
C LEU A 124 22.27 2.49 -21.79
N PRO A 125 23.59 2.74 -21.73
CA PRO A 125 24.34 2.70 -20.49
C PRO A 125 24.03 3.93 -19.62
N ILE A 126 23.46 3.71 -18.43
CA ILE A 126 23.13 4.81 -17.48
C ILE A 126 24.37 5.23 -16.68
N LEU A 127 25.15 4.25 -16.22
CA LEU A 127 26.33 4.48 -15.38
C LEU A 127 27.55 3.78 -15.98
N GLN A 128 28.70 4.42 -15.79
CA GLN A 128 30.01 3.96 -16.19
C GLN A 128 30.90 3.86 -14.96
N PHE A 129 31.46 2.67 -14.72
CA PHE A 129 32.40 2.41 -13.64
C PHE A 129 33.70 1.81 -14.20
N PRO A 130 34.86 2.04 -13.57
CA PRO A 130 36.07 1.33 -13.93
C PRO A 130 35.87 -0.18 -13.70
N ALA A 131 36.23 -1.01 -14.69
CA ALA A 131 35.96 -2.45 -14.68
C ALA A 131 36.65 -3.20 -13.52
N THR A 132 37.66 -2.61 -12.90
CA THR A 132 38.42 -3.16 -11.76
C THR A 132 37.61 -3.24 -10.47
N TRP A 133 36.55 -2.44 -10.31
CA TRP A 133 35.77 -2.40 -9.07
C TRP A 133 34.83 -3.59 -8.89
N PHE A 134 34.36 -4.18 -10.00
CA PHE A 134 33.32 -5.21 -9.98
C PHE A 134 33.70 -6.48 -10.75
N ALA A 135 34.99 -6.66 -11.08
CA ALA A 135 35.49 -7.89 -11.69
C ALA A 135 35.38 -9.09 -10.71
N PRO A 136 34.92 -10.29 -11.15
CA PRO A 136 34.51 -10.70 -12.50
C PRO A 136 32.99 -10.50 -12.79
N PHE A 137 32.23 -9.92 -11.88
CA PHE A 137 30.77 -9.78 -11.97
C PHE A 137 30.27 -8.73 -12.97
N ASN A 138 31.17 -8.06 -13.70
CA ASN A 138 30.86 -7.06 -14.73
C ASN A 138 29.79 -7.52 -15.75
N PHE A 139 29.75 -8.82 -16.06
CA PHE A 139 28.74 -9.41 -16.95
C PHE A 139 27.30 -9.22 -16.43
N ILE A 140 27.09 -9.36 -15.11
CA ILE A 140 25.79 -9.25 -14.47
C ILE A 140 25.30 -7.80 -14.51
N LEU A 141 26.19 -6.83 -14.29
CA LEU A 141 25.85 -5.41 -14.34
C LEU A 141 25.43 -4.93 -15.74
N SER A 142 26.00 -5.54 -16.79
CA SER A 142 25.73 -5.20 -18.18
C SER A 142 24.54 -5.93 -18.81
N PHE A 143 23.95 -6.89 -18.09
CA PHE A 143 22.84 -7.70 -18.60
C PHE A 143 21.50 -6.98 -18.44
N PRO A 144 20.58 -6.99 -19.43
CA PRO A 144 20.73 -7.25 -20.86
C PRO A 144 20.93 -5.95 -21.68
N GLY A 145 21.68 -6.04 -22.77
CA GLY A 145 21.72 -5.01 -23.81
C GLY A 145 22.94 -4.08 -23.82
N THR A 146 23.73 -4.01 -22.75
CA THR A 146 25.02 -3.30 -22.77
C THR A 146 26.17 -4.32 -22.82
N ARG A 147 27.24 -4.02 -23.57
CA ARG A 147 28.46 -4.84 -23.57
C ARG A 147 29.49 -4.18 -22.68
N SER A 148 29.90 -4.83 -21.60
CA SER A 148 31.04 -4.39 -20.79
C SER A 148 32.32 -4.49 -21.62
N THR A 149 33.14 -3.44 -21.59
CA THR A 149 34.51 -3.51 -22.12
C THR A 149 35.48 -3.92 -21.01
N ALA A 150 36.72 -4.28 -21.36
CA ALA A 150 37.75 -4.66 -20.39
C ALA A 150 38.13 -3.52 -19.43
N GLU A 151 37.82 -2.27 -19.81
CA GLU A 151 38.20 -1.06 -19.07
C GLU A 151 37.01 -0.42 -18.33
N ILE A 152 35.79 -0.52 -18.89
CA ILE A 152 34.60 0.17 -18.37
C ILE A 152 33.44 -0.84 -18.23
N ALA A 153 32.90 -0.91 -17.02
CA ALA A 153 31.66 -1.60 -16.71
C ALA A 153 30.47 -0.65 -16.94
N TYR A 154 29.53 -1.08 -17.78
CA TYR A 154 28.29 -0.37 -18.05
C TYR A 154 27.14 -0.99 -17.29
N VAL A 155 26.35 -0.18 -16.59
CA VAL A 155 25.16 -0.64 -15.87
C VAL A 155 23.93 -0.50 -16.74
N SER A 156 23.21 -1.60 -16.96
CA SER A 156 21.94 -1.61 -17.71
C SER A 156 20.79 -1.07 -16.86
N VAL A 157 19.80 -0.46 -17.52
CA VAL A 157 18.53 -0.03 -16.89
C VAL A 157 17.83 -1.21 -16.21
N SER A 158 17.81 -2.37 -16.87
CA SER A 158 17.14 -3.57 -16.38
C SER A 158 17.80 -4.16 -15.14
N PHE A 159 19.12 -4.07 -15.00
CA PHE A 159 19.81 -4.52 -13.80
C PHE A 159 19.41 -3.67 -12.59
N ILE A 160 19.37 -2.34 -12.74
CA ILE A 160 18.96 -1.43 -11.66
C ILE A 160 17.48 -1.68 -11.30
N VAL A 161 16.59 -1.82 -12.30
CA VAL A 161 15.19 -2.17 -12.06
C VAL A 161 15.07 -3.52 -11.33
N GLY A 162 15.80 -4.55 -11.76
CA GLY A 162 15.79 -5.86 -11.10
C GLY A 162 16.31 -5.81 -9.66
N LEU A 163 17.37 -5.04 -9.43
CA LEU A 163 17.95 -4.84 -8.10
C LEU A 163 16.98 -4.09 -7.18
N THR A 164 16.32 -3.03 -7.66
CA THR A 164 15.31 -2.31 -6.86
C THR A 164 14.09 -3.18 -6.55
N LEU A 165 13.60 -3.98 -7.50
CA LEU A 165 12.52 -4.95 -7.25
C LEU A 165 12.93 -5.98 -6.19
N CYS A 166 14.17 -6.50 -6.27
CA CYS A 166 14.70 -7.42 -5.26
C CYS A 166 14.77 -6.78 -3.87
N LEU A 167 15.31 -5.56 -3.76
CA LEU A 167 15.40 -4.82 -2.51
C LEU A 167 14.02 -4.53 -1.91
N THR A 168 13.05 -4.10 -2.72
CA THR A 168 11.67 -3.87 -2.26
C THR A 168 10.98 -5.14 -1.77
N LYS A 169 11.31 -6.31 -2.35
CA LYS A 169 10.79 -7.59 -1.87
C LYS A 169 11.38 -7.97 -0.51
N ILE A 170 12.66 -7.67 -0.27
CA ILE A 170 13.35 -7.92 1.00
C ILE A 170 12.83 -6.98 2.11
N THR A 171 12.63 -5.70 1.79
CA THR A 171 12.10 -4.72 2.76
C THR A 171 10.65 -4.97 3.12
N SER A 172 9.80 -5.34 2.15
CA SER A 172 8.41 -5.72 2.43
C SER A 172 8.31 -7.01 3.23
N LEU A 173 9.18 -8.00 3.00
CA LEU A 173 9.25 -9.23 3.82
C LEU A 173 9.63 -8.94 5.27
N SER A 174 10.52 -7.97 5.50
CA SER A 174 10.94 -7.55 6.83
C SER A 174 9.83 -6.78 7.57
N TYR A 175 8.96 -6.07 6.84
CA TYR A 175 7.83 -5.32 7.41
C TYR A 175 6.65 -6.21 7.82
N VAL A 176 6.51 -7.40 7.23
CA VAL A 176 5.46 -8.39 7.56
C VAL A 176 5.82 -9.23 8.81
N HIS A 177 7.10 -9.26 9.19
CA HIS A 177 7.60 -10.05 10.33
C HIS A 177 7.81 -9.24 11.63
N LEU A 178 7.45 -7.95 11.64
CA LEU A 178 7.60 -7.04 12.79
C LEU A 178 6.23 -6.50 13.22
#